data_AF-A0A397ZXM6-F1
#
_entry.id   AF-A0A397ZXM6-F1
#
_cell.length_a   1.000
_cell.length_b   1.000
_cell.length_c   1.000
_cell.angle_alpha   90.00
_cell.angle_beta   90.00
_cell.angle_gamma   90.00
#
_symmetry.space_group_name_H-M   'P 1'
#
loop_
_entity.id
_entity.type
_entity.pdbx_description
1 polymer ?
#
loop_
_entity_poly.entity_id
_entity_poly.type
_entity_poly.pdbx_seq_one_letter_code
_entity_poly.pdbx_strand_id
1 'polypeptide(L)'
;MVNTTAGGKLFTFREGLKFDDMVQMVHEDFGISRLGNELELSYALPESMLRDMPKDTPPVFVNNDRQLDSMYEMSKSMPLRLCVSVKNGNVGNHDQGISSHYL
;
A
#
# COMPACT_ATOMS: atom_id res chain seq x y z
N MET A 1 -13.29 3.06 -6.79
CA MET A 1 -14.00 3.96 -5.87
C MET A 1 -13.26 3.99 -4.54
N VAL A 2 -12.84 5.17 -4.08
CA VAL A 2 -12.19 5.33 -2.77
C VAL A 2 -13.19 5.00 -1.65
N ASN A 3 -12.82 4.12 -0.73
CA ASN A 3 -13.67 3.87 0.43
C ASN A 3 -13.30 4.88 1.54
N THR A 4 -13.83 6.10 1.43
CA THR A 4 -13.56 7.20 2.37
C THR A 4 -14.07 6.91 3.79
N THR A 5 -14.85 5.86 3.96
CA THR A 5 -15.45 5.42 5.23
C THR A 5 -14.44 4.76 6.17
N ALA A 6 -13.37 4.14 5.66
CA ALA A 6 -12.41 3.39 6.48
C ALA A 6 -11.35 4.29 7.16
N GLY A 7 -11.12 5.49 6.62
CA GLY A 7 -10.10 6.43 7.11
C GLY A 7 -8.66 5.96 6.89
N GLY A 8 -7.70 6.77 7.35
CA GLY A 8 -6.28 6.39 7.40
C GLY A 8 -5.98 5.58 8.67
N LYS A 9 -5.01 4.65 8.57
CA LYS A 9 -4.51 3.87 9.71
C LYS A 9 -3.03 4.22 9.92
N LEU A 10 -2.64 4.33 11.19
CA LEU A 10 -1.24 4.50 11.58
C LEU A 10 -0.74 3.14 12.08
N PHE A 11 0.34 2.65 11.50
CA PHE A 11 0.99 1.41 11.92
C PHE A 11 2.44 1.69 12.33
N THR A 12 2.91 0.96 13.34
CA THR A 12 4.29 1.07 13.81
C THR A 12 5.19 0.24 12.91
N PHE A 13 6.17 0.90 12.31
CA PHE A 13 7.10 0.27 11.38
C PHE A 13 8.43 -0.02 12.10
N ARG A 14 8.89 -1.27 12.07
CA ARG A 14 10.09 -1.73 12.79
C ARG A 14 11.06 -2.41 11.83
N GLU A 15 12.35 -2.32 12.16
CA GLU A 15 13.41 -3.05 11.44
C GLU A 15 13.16 -4.56 11.50
N GLY A 16 13.36 -5.24 10.38
CA GLY A 16 13.20 -6.69 10.28
C GLY A 16 11.76 -7.21 10.27
N LEU A 17 10.76 -6.32 10.15
CA LEU A 17 9.37 -6.72 9.90
C LEU A 17 9.29 -7.54 8.60
N LYS A 18 8.56 -8.65 8.62
CA LYS A 18 8.34 -9.46 7.41
C LYS A 18 7.20 -8.91 6.58
N PHE A 19 7.29 -9.09 5.27
CA PHE A 19 6.24 -8.66 4.36
C PHE A 19 4.90 -9.33 4.68
N ASP A 20 4.91 -10.62 5.03
CA ASP A 20 3.69 -11.34 5.40
C ASP A 20 3.06 -10.79 6.71
N ASP A 21 3.89 -10.43 7.70
CA ASP A 21 3.42 -9.77 8.93
C ASP A 21 2.79 -8.40 8.61
N MET A 22 3.38 -7.65 7.68
CA MET A 22 2.82 -6.37 7.24
C MET A 22 1.46 -6.55 6.58
N VAL A 23 1.36 -7.49 5.64
CA VAL A 23 0.11 -7.85 4.97
C VAL A 23 -0.94 -8.28 6.00
N GLN A 24 -0.55 -9.05 7.01
CA GLN A 24 -1.40 -9.43 8.13
C GLN A 24 -1.99 -8.23 8.86
N MET A 25 -1.14 -7.31 9.29
CA MET A 25 -1.58 -6.12 10.02
C MET A 25 -2.56 -5.28 9.18
N VAL A 26 -2.32 -5.15 7.87
CA VAL A 26 -3.23 -4.43 6.98
C VAL A 26 -4.60 -5.12 6.89
N HIS A 27 -4.65 -6.45 6.80
CA HIS A 27 -5.92 -7.18 6.86
C HIS A 27 -6.68 -6.93 8.17
N GLU A 28 -5.98 -6.96 9.30
CA GLU A 28 -6.55 -6.77 10.63
C GLU A 28 -7.05 -5.33 10.84
N ASP A 29 -6.23 -4.33 10.54
CA ASP A 29 -6.53 -2.92 10.79
C ASP A 29 -7.66 -2.36 9.93
N PHE A 30 -7.80 -2.88 8.70
CA PHE A 30 -8.84 -2.50 7.75
C PHE A 30 -10.03 -3.46 7.73
N GLY A 31 -9.98 -4.57 8.48
CA GLY A 31 -11.05 -5.59 8.49
C GLY A 31 -11.26 -6.25 7.13
N ILE A 32 -10.20 -6.39 6.33
CA ILE A 32 -10.24 -6.98 4.98
C ILE A 32 -10.09 -8.50 5.11
N SER A 33 -11.04 -9.27 4.58
CA SER A 33 -10.92 -10.72 4.54
C SER A 33 -9.71 -11.15 3.70
N ARG A 34 -8.89 -12.10 4.19
CA ARG A 34 -7.83 -12.74 3.40
C ARG A 34 -8.36 -13.66 2.30
N LEU A 35 -9.62 -14.07 2.39
CA LEU A 35 -10.23 -14.98 1.43
C LEU A 35 -10.69 -14.21 0.19
N GLY A 36 -10.07 -14.50 -0.95
CA GLY A 36 -10.46 -13.95 -2.25
C GLY A 36 -10.07 -12.49 -2.48
N ASN A 37 -9.32 -11.87 -1.58
CA ASN A 37 -8.81 -10.51 -1.72
C ASN A 37 -7.28 -10.54 -1.76
N GLU A 38 -6.71 -10.08 -2.86
CA GLU A 38 -5.29 -9.83 -2.98
C GLU A 38 -5.01 -8.37 -2.58
N LEU A 39 -4.09 -8.18 -1.63
CA LEU A 39 -3.62 -6.85 -1.24
C LEU A 39 -2.43 -6.43 -2.09
N GLU A 40 -2.49 -5.22 -2.60
CA GLU A 40 -1.38 -4.53 -3.24
C GLU A 40 -0.97 -3.34 -2.38
N LEU A 41 0.30 -3.35 -1.96
CA LEU A 41 0.89 -2.29 -1.14
C LEU A 41 1.77 -1.41 -2.02
N SER A 42 1.54 -0.11 -1.98
CA SER A 42 2.35 0.85 -2.74
C SER A 42 2.55 2.15 -1.97
N TYR A 43 3.55 2.93 -2.35
CA TYR A 43 3.74 4.28 -1.84
C TYR A 43 4.19 5.22 -2.95
N ALA A 44 3.79 6.48 -2.85
CA ALA A 44 4.34 7.55 -3.69
C ALA A 44 5.69 8.01 -3.09
N LEU A 45 6.65 8.30 -3.96
CA LEU A 45 7.87 8.94 -3.52
C LEU A 45 7.57 10.33 -2.94
N PRO A 46 8.32 10.81 -1.95
CA PRO A 46 8.17 12.16 -1.42
C PRO A 46 8.27 13.22 -2.52
N GLU A 47 7.49 14.31 -2.41
CA GLU A 47 7.47 15.40 -3.41
C GLU A 47 8.86 15.95 -3.73
N SER A 48 9.76 15.99 -2.74
CA SER A 48 11.14 16.41 -2.95
C SER A 48 11.91 15.52 -3.93
N MET A 49 11.64 14.21 -3.95
CA MET A 49 12.22 13.27 -4.91
C MET A 49 11.49 13.32 -6.26
N LEU A 50 10.16 13.53 -6.23
CA LEU A 50 9.35 13.60 -7.44
C LEU A 50 9.63 14.85 -8.28
N ARG A 51 10.09 15.96 -7.67
CA ARG A 51 10.39 17.21 -8.39
C ARG A 51 11.37 17.04 -9.55
N ASP A 52 12.35 16.16 -9.38
CA ASP A 52 13.41 15.90 -10.36
C ASP A 52 13.09 14.68 -11.26
N MET A 53 11.89 14.10 -11.11
CA MET A 53 11.45 12.91 -11.83
C MET A 53 10.38 13.24 -12.89
N PRO A 54 10.20 12.38 -13.91
CA PRO A 54 9.10 12.51 -14.86
C PRO A 54 7.72 12.53 -14.18
N LYS A 55 6.76 13.29 -14.72
CA LYS A 55 5.41 13.43 -14.15
C LYS A 55 4.61 12.13 -14.14
N ASP A 56 4.96 11.19 -15.01
CA ASP A 56 4.38 9.86 -15.15
C ASP A 56 5.11 8.80 -14.30
N THR A 57 5.92 9.23 -13.33
CA THR A 57 6.59 8.30 -12.41
C THR A 57 5.56 7.43 -11.69
N PRO A 58 5.62 6.10 -11.85
CA PRO A 58 4.67 5.18 -11.23
C PRO A 58 4.89 5.11 -9.70
N PRO A 59 3.88 4.64 -8.94
CA PRO A 59 4.06 4.40 -7.52
C PRO A 59 5.03 3.23 -7.30
N VAL A 60 5.68 3.21 -6.14
CA VAL A 60 6.60 2.13 -5.77
C VAL A 60 5.82 1.03 -5.08
N PHE A 61 5.86 -0.18 -5.62
CA PHE A 61 5.20 -1.34 -5.04
C PHE A 61 6.09 -2.07 -4.04
N VAL A 62 5.46 -2.59 -2.98
CA VAL A 62 6.09 -3.42 -1.94
C VAL A 62 5.47 -4.80 -2.01
N ASN A 63 6.28 -5.79 -2.40
CA ASN A 63 5.83 -7.17 -2.64
C ASN A 63 6.70 -8.22 -1.93
N ASN A 64 7.77 -7.80 -1.23
CA ASN A 64 8.67 -8.70 -0.53
C ASN A 64 9.47 -7.95 0.56
N ASP A 65 10.12 -8.72 1.42
CA ASP A 65 10.95 -8.23 2.53
C ASP A 65 11.99 -7.18 2.09
N ARG A 66 12.71 -7.38 0.97
CA ARG A 66 13.76 -6.44 0.54
C ARG A 66 13.19 -5.07 0.16
N GLN A 67 12.02 -5.06 -0.48
CA GLN A 67 11.32 -3.83 -0.82
C GLN A 67 10.74 -3.16 0.44
N LEU A 68 10.30 -3.97 1.40
CA LEU A 68 9.82 -3.48 2.68
C LEU A 68 10.93 -2.81 3.49
N ASP A 69 12.11 -3.44 3.56
CA ASP A 69 13.29 -2.88 4.21
C ASP A 69 13.72 -1.56 3.56
N SER A 70 13.66 -1.47 2.22
CA SER A 70 13.96 -0.24 1.49
C SER A 70 12.99 0.89 1.84
N MET A 71 11.69 0.57 1.96
CA MET A 71 10.68 1.52 2.41
C MET A 71 10.94 1.96 3.87
N TYR A 72 11.36 1.03 4.74
CA TYR A 72 11.69 1.32 6.13
C TYR A 72 12.84 2.32 6.25
N GLU A 73 13.95 2.09 5.56
CA GLU A 73 15.06 3.04 5.57
C GLU A 73 14.64 4.44 5.07
N MET A 74 13.82 4.51 4.02
CA MET A 74 13.31 5.77 3.52
C MET A 74 12.39 6.48 4.54
N SER A 75 11.54 5.72 5.24
CA SER A 75 10.63 6.24 6.27
C SER A 75 11.34 6.89 7.46
N LYS A 76 12.61 6.52 7.73
CA LYS A 76 13.43 7.15 8.79
C LYS A 76 13.77 8.61 8.48
N SER A 77 13.86 8.96 7.20
CA SER A 77 14.25 10.31 6.77
C SER A 77 13.06 11.17 6.37
N MET A 78 11.99 10.56 5.87
CA MET A 78 10.84 11.28 5.32
C MET A 78 9.53 10.56 5.67
N PRO A 79 8.43 11.30 5.93
CA PRO A 79 7.13 10.67 6.12
C PRO A 79 6.67 10.01 4.82
N LEU A 80 6.34 8.72 4.89
CA LEU A 80 5.78 7.95 3.79
C LEU A 80 4.30 7.68 4.01
N ARG A 81 3.54 7.67 2.90
CA ARG A 81 2.14 7.27 2.90
C ARG A 81 2.01 5.96 2.14
N LEU A 82 1.69 4.90 2.87
CA LEU A 82 1.36 3.62 2.28
C LEU A 82 -0.08 3.65 1.77
N CYS A 83 -0.25 3.30 0.51
CA CYS A 83 -1.51 3.06 -0.15
C CYS A 83 -1.77 1.55 -0.18
N VAL A 84 -2.98 1.16 0.21
CA VAL A 84 -3.46 -0.22 0.17
C VAL A 84 -4.54 -0.30 -0.89
N SER A 85 -4.33 -1.16 -1.88
CA SER A 85 -5.35 -1.47 -2.89
C SER A 85 -5.78 -2.92 -2.75
N VAL A 86 -7.09 -3.17 -2.84
CA VAL A 86 -7.64 -4.53 -2.76
C VAL A 86 -8.09 -4.95 -4.15
N LYS A 87 -7.58 -6.08 -4.63
CA LYS A 87 -8.06 -6.73 -5.85
C LYS A 87 -8.94 -7.91 -5.45
N ASN A 88 -10.23 -7.82 -5.75
CA ASN A 88 -11.14 -8.93 -5.56
C ASN A 88 -10.89 -9.98 -6.65
N GLY A 89 -10.56 -11.20 -6.25
CA GLY A 89 -10.59 -12.35 -7.13
C GLY A 89 -12.04 -12.59 -7.56
N ASN A 90 -12.33 -12.46 -8.85
CA ASN A 90 -13.67 -12.60 -9.41
C ASN A 90 -14.37 -13.90 -8.96
N VAL A 91 -15.30 -13.79 -7.99
CA VAL A 91 -16.47 -14.66 -7.93
C VAL A 91 -17.57 -13.93 -8.68
N GLY A 92 -17.70 -14.22 -9.98
CA GLY A 92 -18.86 -13.95 -10.84
C GLY A 92 -19.63 -12.63 -10.65
N ASN A 93 -19.25 -11.63 -11.44
CA ASN A 93 -20.16 -10.70 -12.15
C ASN A 93 -21.02 -9.72 -11.31
N HIS A 94 -20.45 -8.58 -10.93
CA HIS A 94 -21.02 -7.28 -11.30
C HIS A 94 -19.89 -6.24 -11.30
N ASP A 95 -19.74 -5.58 -12.45
CA ASP A 95 -18.90 -4.42 -12.71
C ASP A 95 -18.83 -3.45 -11.51
N GLN A 96 -17.65 -3.27 -10.89
CA GLN A 96 -17.20 -2.01 -10.28
C GLN A 96 -15.67 -1.90 -10.25
N GLY A 97 -15.14 -1.21 -11.26
CA GLY A 97 -14.09 -0.18 -11.17
C GLY A 97 -12.86 -0.44 -10.29
N ILE A 98 -11.76 -0.79 -10.96
CA ILE A 98 -10.38 -0.69 -10.49
C ILE A 98 -10.16 0.72 -9.92
N SER A 99 -9.78 0.81 -8.63
CA SER A 99 -9.51 2.08 -7.94
C SER A 99 -8.02 2.23 -7.71
N SER A 100 -7.30 2.92 -8.60
CA SER A 100 -5.94 3.35 -8.30
C SER A 100 -5.98 4.50 -7.29
N HIS A 101 -5.32 4.31 -6.15
CA HIS A 101 -5.16 5.31 -5.10
C HIS A 101 -3.87 6.11 -5.34
N TYR A 102 -4.01 7.39 -5.65
CA TYR A 102 -2.95 8.39 -5.48
C TYR A 102 -3.37 9.36 -4.38
N LEU A 103 -2.41 9.74 -3.54
CA LEU A 103 -2.54 10.68 -2.42
C LEU A 103 -1.70 11.93 -2.70
#